data_AF-A0A835X873-F1
#
_entry.id   AF-A0A835X873-F1
#
_cell.length_a   1.000
_cell.length_b   1.000
_cell.length_c   1.000
_cell.angle_alpha   90.00
_cell.angle_beta   90.00
_cell.angle_gamma   90.00
#
_symmetry.space_group_name_H-M   'P 1'
#
loop_
_entity.id
_entity.type
_entity.pdbx_description
1 polymer ?
#
loop_
_entity_poly.entity_id
_entity_poly.type
_entity_poly.pdbx_seq_one_letter_code
_entity_poly.pdbx_strand_id
1 'polypeptide(L)'
;MFNPQEGDVCFDKNGILGKYIKGLEQKLSIPLVGYSYYKKTRFDYYTSKILEYEEINPKDFYLKEIQELSNEGGYRNSSIICSDHSVNDNIISFSLSRGSFATIVLREIIKPEDPIRSGF
;
A
#
# COMPACT_ATOMS: atom_id res chain seq x y z
N MET A 1 -13.39 -0.06 -7.81
CA MET A 1 -11.99 0.42 -7.86
C MET A 1 -11.06 -0.44 -7.00
N PHE A 2 -11.44 -0.75 -5.75
CA PHE A 2 -10.55 -1.44 -4.78
C PHE A 2 -10.44 -2.97 -4.94
N ASN A 3 -11.32 -3.58 -5.74
CA ASN A 3 -11.22 -5.01 -6.00
C ASN A 3 -10.09 -5.30 -7.02
N PRO A 4 -9.34 -6.41 -6.83
CA PRO A 4 -8.44 -6.93 -7.84
C PRO A 4 -9.13 -7.14 -9.19
N GLN A 5 -8.40 -6.86 -10.27
CA GLN A 5 -8.84 -7.16 -11.63
C GLN A 5 -7.69 -7.76 -12.46
N GLU A 6 -8.01 -8.18 -13.68
CA GLU A 6 -7.03 -8.73 -14.60
C GLU A 6 -5.83 -7.78 -14.81
N GLY A 7 -4.63 -8.35 -14.77
CA GLY A 7 -3.37 -7.61 -14.87
C GLY A 7 -2.80 -7.12 -13.53
N ASP A 8 -3.60 -7.05 -12.47
CA ASP A 8 -3.14 -6.60 -11.15
C ASP A 8 -2.14 -7.58 -10.53
N VAL A 9 -1.32 -7.02 -9.64
CA VAL A 9 -0.48 -7.78 -8.72
C VAL A 9 -1.19 -7.81 -7.37
N CYS A 10 -1.29 -9.00 -6.77
CA CYS A 10 -2.05 -9.23 -5.55
C CYS A 10 -1.27 -10.11 -4.59
N PHE A 11 -1.59 -9.99 -3.30
CA PHE A 11 -1.23 -10.96 -2.28
C PHE A 11 -2.32 -12.04 -2.19
N ASP A 12 -1.92 -13.31 -2.16
CA ASP A 12 -2.84 -14.41 -1.87
C ASP A 12 -3.18 -14.47 -0.35
N LYS A 13 -3.99 -15.47 0.04
CA LYS A 13 -4.34 -15.71 1.45
C LYS A 13 -3.16 -15.98 2.38
N ASN A 14 -2.02 -16.43 1.83
CA ASN A 14 -0.79 -16.71 2.57
C ASN A 14 0.17 -15.51 2.58
N GLY A 15 -0.21 -14.39 1.96
CA GLY A 15 0.64 -13.22 1.81
C GLY A 15 1.70 -13.36 0.72
N ILE A 16 1.55 -14.30 -0.21
CA ILE A 16 2.45 -14.50 -1.34
C ILE A 16 2.02 -13.60 -2.50
N LEU A 17 2.97 -12.85 -3.05
CA LEU A 17 2.74 -11.94 -4.15
C LEU A 17 2.65 -12.69 -5.50
N GLY A 18 1.66 -12.36 -6.31
CA GLY A 18 1.50 -12.92 -7.65
C GLY A 18 0.57 -12.08 -8.53
N LYS A 19 0.35 -12.53 -9.77
CA LYS A 19 -0.68 -11.93 -10.63
C LYS A 19 -2.08 -12.31 -10.13
N TYR A 20 -3.05 -11.45 -10.41
CA TYR A 20 -4.46 -11.75 -10.15
C TYR A 20 -4.90 -13.02 -10.90
N ILE A 21 -5.61 -13.89 -10.21
CA ILE A 21 -6.18 -15.15 -10.70
C ILE A 21 -7.68 -15.14 -10.38
N LYS A 22 -8.50 -15.18 -11.43
CA LYS A 22 -9.95 -15.15 -11.28
C LYS A 22 -10.43 -16.34 -10.42
N GLY A 23 -11.28 -16.06 -9.44
CA GLY A 23 -11.89 -17.07 -8.57
C GLY A 23 -11.11 -17.37 -7.29
N LEU A 24 -9.93 -16.77 -7.08
CA LEU A 24 -9.20 -16.85 -5.82
C LEU A 24 -9.47 -15.62 -4.95
N GLU A 25 -9.41 -15.82 -3.63
CA GLU A 25 -9.40 -14.73 -2.67
C GLU A 25 -8.00 -14.09 -2.64
N GLN A 26 -7.92 -12.86 -3.12
CA GLN A 26 -6.66 -12.14 -3.28
C GLN A 26 -6.84 -10.67 -2.88
N LYS A 27 -5.77 -10.06 -2.39
CA LYS A 27 -5.74 -8.66 -1.97
C LYS A 27 -4.94 -7.85 -2.95
N LEU A 28 -5.57 -6.83 -3.54
CA LEU A 28 -4.93 -5.91 -4.46
C LEU A 28 -3.72 -5.27 -3.78
N SER A 29 -2.59 -5.25 -4.48
CA SER A 29 -1.37 -4.60 -4.01
C SER A 29 -1.03 -3.36 -4.83
N ILE A 30 -0.49 -2.34 -4.15
CA ILE A 30 0.03 -1.11 -4.73
C ILE A 30 1.56 -1.21 -4.73
N PRO A 31 2.23 -0.90 -5.84
CA PRO A 31 3.68 -0.94 -5.89
C PRO A 31 4.30 0.19 -5.06
N LEU A 32 5.34 -0.16 -4.31
CA LEU A 32 6.29 0.79 -3.71
C LEU A 32 7.45 0.96 -4.69
N VAL A 33 7.71 2.20 -5.10
CA VAL A 33 8.78 2.50 -6.06
C VAL A 33 10.15 2.25 -5.43
N GLY A 34 11.01 1.61 -6.19
CA GLY A 34 12.43 1.44 -5.94
C GLY A 34 13.12 1.01 -7.23
N TYR A 35 14.37 0.56 -7.17
CA TYR A 35 15.15 0.28 -8.39
C TYR A 35 14.62 -0.87 -9.24
N SER A 36 13.83 -1.77 -8.66
CA SER A 36 13.16 -2.88 -9.35
C SER A 36 11.68 -2.57 -9.67
N TYR A 37 11.29 -1.29 -9.72
CA TYR A 37 9.90 -0.90 -9.93
C TYR A 37 9.25 -1.54 -11.16
N TYR A 38 8.11 -2.21 -10.94
CA TYR A 38 7.40 -2.97 -11.96
C TYR A 38 6.24 -2.17 -12.56
N LYS A 39 6.40 -1.79 -13.83
CA LYS A 39 5.48 -0.90 -14.55
C LYS A 39 4.20 -1.56 -15.09
N LYS A 40 4.11 -2.89 -15.09
CA LYS A 40 2.93 -3.59 -15.68
C LYS A 40 1.81 -3.76 -14.65
N THR A 41 1.40 -2.66 -14.04
CA THR A 41 0.25 -2.57 -13.13
C THR A 41 -0.63 -1.41 -13.56
N ARG A 42 -1.93 -1.45 -13.22
CA ARG A 42 -2.83 -0.33 -13.56
C ARG A 42 -2.48 1.00 -12.89
N PHE A 43 -1.58 0.98 -11.89
CA PHE A 43 -1.14 2.17 -11.17
C PHE A 43 0.01 2.92 -11.86
N ASP A 44 0.71 2.26 -12.80
CA ASP A 44 1.93 2.80 -13.42
C ASP A 44 1.73 4.13 -14.13
N TYR A 45 0.56 4.36 -14.74
CA TYR A 45 0.27 5.64 -15.38
C TYR A 45 0.42 6.82 -14.41
N TYR A 46 -0.22 6.74 -13.24
CA TYR A 46 -0.17 7.80 -12.24
C TYR A 46 1.18 7.84 -11.51
N THR A 47 1.75 6.68 -11.18
CA THR A 47 3.06 6.62 -10.54
C THR A 47 4.15 7.20 -11.43
N SER A 48 4.16 6.86 -12.73
CA SER A 48 5.11 7.43 -13.69
C SER A 48 4.96 8.94 -13.85
N LYS A 49 3.73 9.47 -13.78
CA LYS A 49 3.48 10.92 -13.80
C LYS A 49 4.02 11.64 -12.57
N ILE A 50 3.88 11.04 -11.39
CA ILE A 50 4.48 11.57 -10.15
C ILE A 50 6.01 11.52 -10.25
N LEU A 51 6.59 10.41 -10.68
CA LEU A 51 8.04 10.28 -10.84
C LEU A 51 8.61 11.28 -11.85
N GLU A 52 7.90 11.52 -12.97
CA GLU A 52 8.25 12.54 -13.95
C GLU A 52 8.22 13.95 -13.34
N TYR A 53 7.17 14.26 -12.58
CA TYR A 53 7.02 15.56 -11.90
C TYR A 53 8.10 15.80 -10.83
N GLU A 54 8.46 14.76 -10.08
CA GLU A 54 9.52 14.82 -9.06
C GLU A 54 10.94 14.70 -9.65
N GLU A 55 11.07 14.54 -10.98
CA GLU A 55 12.34 14.32 -11.69
C GLU A 55 13.15 13.11 -11.16
N ILE A 56 12.46 12.05 -10.71
CA ILE A 56 13.06 10.84 -10.16
C ILE A 56 12.91 9.66 -11.12
N ASN A 57 14.00 8.94 -11.37
CA ASN A 57 13.99 7.65 -12.05
C ASN A 57 14.00 6.49 -11.03
N PRO A 58 13.33 5.35 -11.30
CA PRO A 58 13.50 4.14 -10.48
C PRO A 58 14.97 3.77 -10.23
N LYS A 59 15.85 3.95 -11.21
CA LYS A 59 17.29 3.66 -11.07
C LYS A 59 17.99 4.49 -9.99
N ASP A 60 17.45 5.65 -9.64
CA ASP A 60 18.04 6.54 -8.63
C ASP A 60 17.91 5.95 -7.22
N PHE A 61 17.05 4.96 -7.03
CA PHE A 61 16.95 4.18 -5.79
C PHE A 61 18.04 3.11 -5.66
N TYR A 62 18.94 2.96 -6.64
CA TYR A 62 20.09 2.06 -6.59
C TYR A 62 21.39 2.85 -6.42
N LEU A 63 22.07 2.61 -5.30
CA LEU A 63 23.34 3.25 -4.94
C LEU A 63 24.46 2.22 -5.05
N LYS A 64 25.22 2.27 -6.15
CA LYS A 64 26.25 1.28 -6.47
C LYS A 64 27.35 1.23 -5.40
N GLU A 65 27.69 2.39 -4.85
CA GLU A 65 28.76 2.59 -3.88
C GLU A 65 28.35 2.16 -2.46
N ILE A 66 27.05 2.18 -2.14
CA ILE A 66 26.49 1.84 -0.82
C ILE A 66 25.21 1.03 -1.02
N GLN A 67 25.36 -0.24 -1.37
CA GLN A 67 24.24 -1.10 -1.75
C GLN A 67 23.23 -1.27 -0.61
N GLU A 68 23.66 -1.18 0.64
CA GLU A 68 22.83 -1.29 1.85
C GLU A 68 21.79 -0.16 1.97
N LEU A 69 22.03 0.97 1.32
CA LEU A 69 21.08 2.09 1.26
C LEU A 69 20.20 2.06 0.00
N SER A 70 20.42 1.10 -0.90
CA SER A 70 19.58 0.93 -2.09
C SER A 70 18.20 0.43 -1.68
N ASN A 71 17.17 0.93 -2.36
CA ASN A 71 15.79 0.51 -2.12
C ASN A 71 15.26 -0.22 -3.36
N GLU A 72 15.04 -1.52 -3.23
CA GLU A 72 14.49 -2.36 -4.30
C GLU A 72 13.06 -1.95 -4.69
N GLY A 73 12.32 -1.39 -3.74
CA GLY A 73 10.90 -1.17 -3.82
C GLY A 73 10.14 -2.40 -3.30
N GLY A 74 8.93 -2.59 -3.79
CA GLY A 74 8.12 -3.76 -3.42
C GLY A 74 6.65 -3.51 -3.61
N TYR A 75 5.82 -4.12 -2.76
CA TYR A 75 4.37 -4.04 -2.84
C TYR A 75 3.75 -3.94 -1.45
N ARG A 76 2.66 -3.20 -1.34
CA ARG A 76 1.84 -3.12 -0.12
C ARG A 76 0.39 -3.42 -0.43
N ASN A 77 -0.33 -3.96 0.55
CA ASN A 77 -1.78 -4.10 0.44
C ASN A 77 -2.42 -2.72 0.20
N SER A 78 -3.35 -2.66 -0.75
CA SER A 78 -4.11 -1.45 -1.06
C SER A 78 -5.12 -1.05 0.03
N SER A 79 -5.50 -2.01 0.88
CA SER A 79 -6.43 -1.81 1.99
C SER A 79 -5.88 -2.42 3.28
N ILE A 80 -6.30 -1.82 4.40
CA ILE A 80 -6.03 -2.35 5.74
C ILE A 80 -7.17 -3.31 6.11
N ILE A 81 -6.81 -4.44 6.70
CA ILE A 81 -7.80 -5.35 7.30
C ILE A 81 -7.91 -5.00 8.77
N CYS A 82 -9.12 -4.60 9.14
CA CYS A 82 -9.54 -4.34 10.51
C CYS A 82 -10.51 -5.44 10.93
N SER A 83 -10.09 -6.31 11.85
CA SER A 83 -10.91 -7.40 12.38
C SER A 83 -11.23 -7.19 13.86
N ASP A 84 -12.12 -8.03 14.39
CA ASP A 84 -12.41 -8.11 15.83
C ASP A 84 -12.76 -6.75 16.46
N HIS A 85 -13.51 -5.94 15.72
CA HIS A 85 -13.80 -4.58 16.13
C HIS A 85 -15.02 -4.50 17.05
N SER A 86 -14.93 -3.64 18.05
CA SER A 86 -16.05 -3.33 18.96
C SER A 86 -16.02 -1.86 19.36
N VAL A 87 -17.22 -1.33 19.64
CA VAL A 87 -17.42 0.03 20.13
C VAL A 87 -18.19 -0.03 21.43
N ASN A 88 -17.64 0.57 22.47
CA ASN A 88 -18.30 0.73 23.77
C ASN A 88 -18.11 2.18 24.23
N ASP A 89 -19.16 2.99 24.10
CA ASP A 89 -19.14 4.43 24.28
C ASP A 89 -17.97 5.10 23.53
N ASN A 90 -16.95 5.55 24.28
CA ASN A 90 -15.79 6.25 23.76
C ASN A 90 -14.56 5.34 23.58
N ILE A 91 -14.72 4.02 23.72
CA ILE A 91 -13.66 3.02 23.57
C ILE A 91 -13.91 2.23 22.30
N ILE A 92 -12.89 2.19 21.44
CA ILE A 92 -12.90 1.39 20.20
C ILE A 92 -11.77 0.37 20.31
N SER A 93 -12.11 -0.91 20.13
CA SER A 93 -11.14 -2.00 20.06
C SER A 93 -11.13 -2.57 18.64
N PHE A 94 -9.97 -2.95 18.11
CA PHE A 94 -9.82 -3.61 16.82
C PHE A 94 -8.44 -4.27 16.68
N SER A 95 -8.35 -5.25 15.78
CA SER A 95 -7.12 -5.92 15.37
C SER A 95 -6.70 -5.46 13.97
N LEU A 96 -5.41 -5.21 13.76
CA LEU A 96 -4.86 -4.83 12.46
C LEU A 96 -3.74 -5.79 12.02
N SER A 97 -3.62 -5.98 10.70
CA SER A 97 -2.47 -6.67 10.13
C SER A 97 -1.16 -5.95 10.44
N ARG A 98 -0.07 -6.72 10.64
CA ARG A 98 1.28 -6.18 10.87
C ARG A 98 1.65 -5.15 9.80
N GLY A 99 2.24 -4.03 10.22
CA GLY A 99 2.63 -2.92 9.33
C GLY A 99 1.51 -1.93 9.02
N SER A 100 0.32 -2.10 9.62
CA SER A 100 -0.76 -1.11 9.59
C SER A 100 -0.67 -0.18 10.79
N PHE A 101 -1.22 1.02 10.66
CA PHE A 101 -1.24 2.02 11.73
C PHE A 101 -2.67 2.25 12.24
N ALA A 102 -2.86 2.21 13.55
CA ALA A 102 -4.16 2.49 14.19
C ALA A 102 -4.68 3.89 13.88
N THR A 103 -3.77 4.86 13.67
CA THR A 103 -4.10 6.23 13.29
C THR A 103 -4.87 6.32 11.98
N ILE A 104 -4.62 5.44 11.01
CA ILE A 104 -5.39 5.40 9.75
C ILE A 104 -6.84 4.99 10.00
N VAL A 105 -7.08 4.04 10.91
CA VAL A 105 -8.43 3.62 11.29
C VAL A 105 -9.15 4.74 12.04
N LEU A 106 -8.46 5.37 13.00
CA LEU A 106 -9.03 6.49 13.76
C LEU A 106 -9.37 7.69 12.86
N ARG A 107 -8.51 8.01 11.88
CA ARG A 107 -8.77 9.06 10.88
C ARG A 107 -10.05 8.77 10.08
N GLU A 108 -10.27 7.52 9.69
CA GLU A 108 -11.46 7.12 8.93
C GLU A 108 -12.74 7.13 9.78
N ILE A 109 -12.64 6.90 11.09
CA ILE A 109 -13.77 6.96 12.02
C ILE A 109 -14.12 8.41 12.37
N ILE A 110 -13.13 9.22 12.73
CA ILE A 110 -13.32 10.61 13.19
C ILE A 110 -13.65 11.54 12.02
N LYS A 111 -13.09 11.26 10.83
CA LYS A 111 -13.22 12.10 9.62
C LYS A 111 -12.96 13.59 9.89
N PRO A 112 -11.80 13.95 10.48
CA PRO A 112 -11.49 15.34 10.76
C PRO A 112 -11.39 16.13 9.45
N GLU A 113 -11.86 17.39 9.47
CA GLU A 113 -11.71 18.30 8.32
C GLU A 113 -10.24 18.51 7.94
N ASP A 114 -9.38 18.64 8.95
CA ASP A 114 -7.93 18.70 8.80
C ASP A 114 -7.26 17.53 9.54
N PRO A 115 -6.94 16.44 8.81
CA PRO A 115 -6.27 15.28 9.38
C PRO A 115 -4.91 15.60 10.00
N ILE A 116 -4.11 16.44 9.34
CA ILE A 116 -2.74 16.74 9.77
C ILE A 116 -2.77 17.51 11.09
N ARG A 117 -3.61 18.54 11.20
CA ARG A 117 -3.76 19.31 12.45
C ARG A 117 -4.36 18.49 13.58
N SER A 118 -5.11 17.44 13.23
CA SER A 118 -5.71 16.49 14.18
C SER A 118 -4.75 15.36 14.59
N GLY A 119 -3.50 15.37 14.11
CA GLY A 119 -2.46 14.40 14.47
C GLY A 119 -2.52 13.08 13.71
N PHE A 120 -3.13 13.06 12.52
CA PHE A 120 -3.15 11.91 11.60
C PHE A 120 -2.23 12.07 10.41
#